data_AF-A0A6P2BX39-F1
#
_entry.id   AF-A0A6P2BX39-F1
#
_cell.length_a   1.000
_cell.length_b   1.000
_cell.length_c   1.000
_cell.angle_alpha   90.00
_cell.angle_beta   90.00
_cell.angle_gamma   90.00
#
_symmetry.space_group_name_H-M   'P 1'
#
loop_
_entity.id
_entity.type
_entity.pdbx_description
1 polymer ?
#
loop_
_entity_poly.entity_id
_entity_poly.type
_entity_poly.pdbx_seq_one_letter_code
_entity_poly.pdbx_strand_id
1 'polypeptide(L)'
;MNAQIAPTENGTSQWWPSKYGADDQAGALNEITPGKVLEAVRLVRQGRVYDLAHVLHRDIPAFPGRTFRQYLTTNYRQINRRHPDAGPAGLGHNSTSAMGWRS
;
A
#
# COMPACT_ATOMS: atom_id res chain seq x y z
N MET A 1 27.09 -17.68 -32.07
CA MET A 1 25.95 -18.05 -32.94
C MET A 1 24.97 -16.89 -32.88
N ASN A 2 24.95 -16.04 -33.91
CA ASN A 2 24.15 -14.81 -33.95
C ASN A 2 22.78 -15.14 -34.55
N ALA A 3 21.72 -15.08 -33.76
CA ALA A 3 20.36 -15.16 -34.28
C ALA A 3 19.93 -13.77 -34.76
N GLN A 4 19.83 -13.61 -36.08
CA GLN A 4 19.20 -12.46 -36.70
C GLN A 4 17.70 -12.49 -36.38
N ILE A 5 17.19 -11.42 -35.75
CA ILE A 5 15.77 -11.28 -35.41
C ILE A 5 15.08 -10.65 -36.63
N ALA A 6 14.33 -11.44 -37.39
CA ALA A 6 13.48 -10.96 -38.45
C ALA A 6 12.24 -10.24 -37.85
N PRO A 7 11.76 -9.14 -38.44
CA PRO A 7 10.58 -8.44 -37.95
C PRO A 7 9.31 -9.26 -38.22
N THR A 8 8.52 -9.51 -37.19
CA THR A 8 7.20 -10.13 -37.29
C THR A 8 6.24 -9.19 -38.04
N GLU A 9 5.59 -9.74 -39.06
CA GLU A 9 4.74 -9.09 -40.09
C GLU A 9 3.54 -8.26 -39.58
N ASN A 10 3.34 -8.15 -38.26
CA ASN A 10 2.22 -7.45 -37.61
C ASN A 10 2.67 -6.32 -36.66
N GLY A 11 3.78 -5.63 -36.93
CA GLY A 11 4.20 -4.39 -36.24
C GLY A 11 4.43 -4.51 -34.72
N THR A 12 4.25 -5.69 -34.15
CA THR A 12 4.48 -5.99 -32.73
C THR A 12 5.83 -6.66 -32.63
N SER A 13 6.77 -5.99 -31.95
CA SER A 13 8.02 -6.60 -31.54
C SER A 13 7.72 -7.87 -30.75
N GLN A 14 8.52 -8.91 -30.94
CA GLN A 14 8.43 -10.17 -30.21
C GLN A 14 8.30 -9.91 -28.69
N TRP A 15 7.12 -10.25 -28.13
CA TRP A 15 6.75 -9.97 -26.74
C TRP A 15 7.27 -11.01 -25.74
N TRP A 16 7.73 -12.17 -26.24
CA TRP A 16 8.32 -13.26 -25.48
C TRP A 16 9.57 -13.82 -26.20
N PRO A 17 10.63 -14.24 -25.50
CA PRO A 17 10.84 -14.12 -24.06
C PRO A 17 11.04 -12.66 -23.62
N SER A 18 10.73 -12.38 -22.35
CA SER A 18 10.88 -11.03 -21.78
C SER A 18 12.29 -10.50 -22.02
N LYS A 19 12.40 -9.22 -22.39
CA LYS A 19 13.70 -8.54 -22.54
C LYS A 19 14.56 -8.54 -21.28
N TYR A 20 13.96 -8.84 -20.13
CA TYR A 20 14.63 -8.85 -18.82
C TYR A 20 15.13 -10.23 -18.39
N GLY A 21 14.80 -11.28 -19.14
CA GLY A 21 15.12 -12.67 -18.79
C GLY A 21 13.89 -13.47 -18.38
N ALA A 22 14.03 -14.80 -18.38
CA ALA A 22 12.94 -15.73 -18.12
C ALA A 22 12.53 -15.79 -16.63
N ASP A 23 13.48 -15.59 -15.73
CA ASP A 23 13.27 -15.66 -14.27
C ASP A 23 13.00 -14.29 -13.64
N ASP A 24 12.97 -13.22 -14.43
CA ASP A 24 12.75 -11.86 -13.95
C ASP A 24 11.28 -11.65 -13.53
N GLN A 25 11.09 -11.19 -12.29
CA GLN A 25 9.77 -10.88 -11.72
C GLN A 25 9.47 -9.37 -11.66
N ALA A 26 10.49 -8.52 -11.88
CA ALA A 26 10.34 -7.08 -11.78
C ALA A 26 9.80 -6.45 -13.08
N GLY A 27 10.13 -7.02 -14.24
CA GLY A 27 9.66 -6.59 -15.54
C GLY A 27 10.04 -5.14 -15.84
N ALA A 28 9.05 -4.34 -16.24
CA ALA A 28 9.25 -2.92 -16.56
C ALA A 28 9.77 -2.07 -15.38
N LEU A 29 9.68 -2.57 -14.15
CA LEU A 29 10.25 -1.89 -12.99
C LEU A 29 11.77 -1.75 -13.09
N ASN A 30 12.44 -2.66 -13.80
CA ASN A 30 13.88 -2.59 -14.08
C ASN A 30 14.29 -1.31 -14.83
N GLU A 31 13.35 -0.63 -15.51
CA GLU A 31 13.63 0.64 -16.18
C GLU A 31 13.72 1.84 -15.23
N ILE A 32 13.24 1.70 -13.99
CA ILE A 32 13.30 2.75 -12.97
C ILE A 32 14.67 2.68 -12.30
N THR A 33 15.66 3.26 -12.96
CA THR A 33 17.04 3.31 -12.44
C THR A 33 17.26 4.52 -11.52
N PRO A 34 18.29 4.50 -10.65
CA PRO A 34 18.65 5.67 -9.83
C PRO A 34 18.90 6.95 -10.65
N GLY A 35 19.42 6.82 -11.88
CA GLY A 35 19.60 7.93 -12.80
C GLY A 35 18.27 8.59 -13.21
N LYS A 36 17.27 7.78 -13.59
CA LYS A 36 15.93 8.29 -13.92
C LYS A 36 15.23 8.93 -12.72
N VAL A 37 15.45 8.39 -11.51
CA VAL A 37 14.94 9.00 -10.27
C VAL A 37 15.52 10.40 -10.09
N LEU A 38 16.83 10.58 -10.30
CA LEU A 38 17.47 11.90 -10.21
C LEU A 38 16.96 12.87 -11.29
N GLU A 39 16.75 12.39 -12.52
CA GLU A 39 16.14 13.17 -13.59
C GLU A 39 14.72 13.63 -13.23
N ALA A 40 13.90 12.74 -12.66
CA ALA A 40 12.55 13.07 -12.22
C ALA A 40 12.55 14.13 -11.10
N VAL A 41 13.47 14.02 -10.13
CA VAL A 41 13.61 15.00 -9.04
C VAL A 41 13.92 16.39 -9.58
N ARG A 42 14.70 16.51 -10.66
CA ARG A 42 15.00 17.82 -11.31
C ARG A 42 13.77 18.49 -11.94
N LEU A 43 12.66 17.77 -12.14
CA LEU A 43 11.40 18.33 -12.63
C LEU A 43 10.62 19.06 -11.53
N VAL A 44 10.90 18.77 -10.26
CA VAL A 44 10.26 19.44 -9.12
C VAL A 44 10.79 20.88 -9.01
N ARG A 45 10.00 21.86 -9.47
CA ARG A 45 10.38 23.29 -9.44
C ARG A 45 9.59 24.12 -8.45
N GLN A 46 8.28 23.92 -8.41
CA GLN A 46 7.35 24.79 -7.67
C GLN A 46 7.00 24.24 -6.27
N GLY A 47 7.49 23.06 -5.91
CA GLY A 47 7.19 22.41 -4.62
C GLY A 47 5.72 22.07 -4.40
N ARG A 48 4.90 22.05 -5.47
CA ARG A 48 3.49 21.71 -5.37
C ARG A 48 3.31 20.20 -5.26
N VAL A 49 2.48 19.78 -4.33
CA VAL A 49 2.12 18.37 -4.11
C VAL A 49 0.65 18.20 -4.47
N TYR A 50 0.38 17.22 -5.32
CA TYR A 50 -0.98 16.89 -5.76
C TYR A 50 -1.27 15.45 -5.38
N ASP A 51 -2.36 15.22 -4.65
CA ASP A 51 -2.87 13.87 -4.39
C ASP A 51 -3.64 13.39 -5.62
N LEU A 52 -3.22 12.25 -6.17
CA LEU A 52 -3.84 11.62 -7.34
C LEU A 52 -4.76 10.45 -6.95
N ALA A 53 -4.85 10.13 -5.65
CA ALA A 53 -5.70 9.05 -5.16
C ALA A 53 -7.18 9.47 -5.12
N HIS A 54 -8.07 8.46 -5.18
CA HIS A 54 -9.48 8.66 -4.85
C HIS A 54 -9.68 8.53 -3.34
N VAL A 55 -10.59 9.33 -2.80
CA VAL A 55 -11.07 9.15 -1.42
C VAL A 55 -11.79 7.81 -1.35
N LEU A 56 -11.31 6.91 -0.48
CA LEU A 56 -11.88 5.57 -0.36
C LEU A 56 -13.18 5.61 0.46
N HIS A 57 -14.30 5.38 -0.21
CA HIS A 57 -15.62 5.18 0.40
C HIS A 57 -16.32 3.98 -0.26
N ARG A 58 -17.50 3.59 0.26
CA ARG A 58 -18.23 2.42 -0.24
C ARG A 58 -18.60 2.55 -1.72
N ASP A 59 -18.99 3.75 -2.12
CA ASP A 59 -19.54 4.05 -3.44
C ASP A 59 -18.48 4.47 -4.47
N ILE A 60 -17.19 4.19 -4.20
CA ILE A 60 -16.15 4.45 -5.19
C ILE A 60 -16.37 3.59 -6.43
N PRO A 61 -16.05 4.10 -7.63
CA PRO A 61 -16.09 3.29 -8.83
C PRO A 61 -15.13 2.10 -8.67
N ALA A 62 -15.70 0.90 -8.63
CA ALA A 62 -14.98 -0.35 -8.51
C ALA A 62 -15.47 -1.32 -9.58
N PHE A 63 -14.59 -2.22 -10.01
CA PHE A 63 -14.98 -3.32 -10.88
C PHE A 63 -16.08 -4.15 -10.19
N PRO A 64 -17.15 -4.55 -10.93
CA PRO A 64 -18.23 -5.34 -10.35
C PRO A 64 -17.71 -6.55 -9.57
N GLY A 65 -18.22 -6.74 -8.35
CA GLY A 65 -17.78 -7.80 -7.44
C GLY A 65 -16.62 -7.43 -6.50
N ARG A 66 -15.98 -6.26 -6.68
CA ARG A 66 -15.01 -5.71 -5.72
C ARG A 66 -15.64 -4.56 -4.95
N THR A 67 -15.52 -4.58 -3.62
CA THR A 67 -16.04 -3.51 -2.75
C THR A 67 -15.01 -3.11 -1.71
N PHE A 68 -15.01 -1.83 -1.33
CA PHE A 68 -14.22 -1.34 -0.21
C PHE A 68 -15.10 -1.18 1.03
N ARG A 69 -14.72 -1.82 2.15
CA ARG A 69 -15.45 -1.72 3.43
C ARG A 69 -14.45 -1.65 4.58
N GLN A 70 -14.44 -0.51 5.26
CA GLN A 70 -13.66 -0.31 6.47
C GLN A 70 -14.53 -0.57 7.70
N TYR A 71 -14.02 -1.37 8.63
CA TYR A 71 -14.66 -1.64 9.92
C TYR A 71 -13.78 -1.14 11.04
N LEU A 72 -14.35 -0.36 11.95
CA LEU A 72 -13.69 -0.05 13.21
C LEU A 72 -14.07 -1.13 14.23
N THR A 73 -13.13 -2.01 14.56
CA THR A 73 -13.34 -3.00 15.62
C THR A 73 -12.92 -2.42 16.96
N THR A 74 -13.88 -2.01 17.78
CA THR A 74 -13.65 -1.50 19.14
C THR A 74 -13.61 -2.64 20.16
N ASN A 75 -12.70 -3.61 20.00
CA ASN A 75 -12.55 -4.65 21.01
C ASN A 75 -11.52 -4.22 22.08
N TYR A 76 -12.02 -3.76 23.22
CA TYR A 76 -11.17 -3.37 24.35
C TYR A 76 -10.15 -4.47 24.75
N ARG A 77 -10.50 -5.75 24.58
CA ARG A 77 -9.64 -6.91 24.88
C ARG A 77 -8.41 -7.05 23.98
N GLN A 78 -8.42 -6.45 22.79
CA GLN A 78 -7.33 -6.50 21.81
C GLN A 78 -6.53 -5.18 21.79
N ILE A 79 -7.19 -4.05 22.07
CA ILE A 79 -6.56 -2.73 22.17
C ILE A 79 -5.74 -2.61 23.46
N ASN A 80 -6.30 -2.99 24.62
CA ASN A 80 -5.62 -2.83 25.91
C ASN A 80 -4.42 -3.77 26.11
N ARG A 81 -4.29 -4.83 25.30
CA ARG A 81 -3.20 -5.81 25.39
C ARG A 81 -1.95 -5.45 24.58
N ARG A 82 -2.01 -4.42 23.74
CA ARG A 82 -0.90 -4.03 22.84
C ARG A 82 0.06 -3.00 23.44
N HIS A 83 -0.18 -2.53 24.66
CA HIS A 83 0.73 -1.62 25.34
C HIS A 83 1.77 -2.40 26.16
N PRO A 84 3.08 -2.12 26.06
CA PRO A 84 4.10 -2.82 26.82
C PRO A 84 3.89 -2.69 28.35
N ASP A 85 3.28 -1.59 28.80
CA ASP A 85 2.97 -1.36 30.22
C ASP A 85 1.60 -1.92 30.64
N ALA A 86 0.91 -2.67 29.77
CA ALA A 86 -0.33 -3.32 30.12
C ALA A 86 -0.07 -4.54 31.00
N GLY A 87 -0.40 -4.45 32.29
CA GLY A 87 -0.42 -5.59 33.19
C GLY A 87 -1.46 -6.66 32.78
N PRO A 88 -1.54 -7.79 33.52
CA PRO A 88 -2.42 -8.91 33.19
C PRO A 88 -3.92 -8.54 33.04
N ALA A 89 -4.36 -7.44 33.65
CA ALA A 89 -5.72 -6.94 33.61
C ALA A 89 -5.99 -5.90 32.48
N GLY A 90 -4.96 -5.50 31.72
CA GLY A 90 -5.01 -4.36 30.79
C GLY A 90 -5.06 -3.00 31.50
N LEU A 91 -4.99 -1.90 30.74
CA LEU A 91 -5.00 -0.51 31.25
C LEU A 91 -6.33 -0.06 31.91
N GLY A 92 -7.27 -0.98 32.11
CA GLY A 92 -8.62 -0.69 32.61
C GLY A 92 -8.76 -0.86 34.12
N HIS A 93 -8.00 -0.12 34.93
CA HIS A 93 -8.37 0.12 36.33
C HIS A 93 -9.22 1.39 36.39
N ASN A 94 -10.54 1.25 36.45
CA ASN A 94 -11.41 2.34 36.89
C ASN A 94 -11.36 2.41 38.42
N SER A 95 -10.47 3.23 38.95
CA SER A 95 -10.44 3.60 40.37
C SER A 95 -11.54 4.63 40.68
N THR A 96 -12.81 4.27 40.59
CA THR A 96 -13.86 5.05 41.29
C THR A 96 -13.89 4.60 42.74
N SER A 97 -13.24 5.42 43.57
CA SER A 97 -13.17 5.37 45.02
C SER A 97 -14.52 5.04 45.66
N ALA A 98 -14.48 4.16 46.64
CA ALA A 98 -15.46 4.15 47.71
C ALA A 98 -15.42 5.51 48.42
N MET A 99 -16.51 6.28 48.31
CA MET A 99 -16.85 7.34 49.26
C MET A 99 -18.34 7.22 49.52
N GLY A 100 -18.68 6.72 50.71
CA GLY A 100 -20.05 6.41 51.08
C GLY A 100 -20.91 7.64 51.30
N TRP A 101 -22.22 7.42 51.23
CA TRP A 101 -23.18 8.09 52.10
C TRP A 101 -24.21 7.07 52.57
N ARG A 102 -24.33 6.98 53.90
CA ARG A 102 -25.47 6.40 54.60
C ARG A 102 -26.64 7.37 54.45
N SER A 103 -27.83 6.83 54.24
CA SER A 103 -29.07 7.22 54.89
C SER A 103 -30.03 6.04 54.79
#